data_AF-Q8K4M3-F1
#
_entry.id   AF-Q8K4M3-F1
#
_cell.length_a   1.000
_cell.length_b   1.000
_cell.length_c   1.000
_cell.angle_alpha   90.00
_cell.angle_beta   90.00
_cell.angle_gamma   90.00
#
_symmetry.space_group_name_H-M   'P 1'
#
loop_
_entity.id
_entity.type
_entity.pdbx_description
1 polymer ?
#
loop_
_entity_poly.entity_id
_entity_poly.type
_entity_poly.pdbx_seq_one_letter_code
_entity_poly.pdbx_strand_id
1 'polypeptide(L)' 'NDMGGQRILVNKWSTFLKARLVCSVPGMNGIDTYFDELEDVFLLPTRDPKNPVIFGLFNTT' A
#
# COMPACT_ATOMS: atom_id res chain seq x y z
N ASN A 1 -3.05 11.91 -14.42
CA ASN A 1 -3.15 12.27 -15.86
C ASN A 1 -2.64 11.14 -16.76
N ASP A 2 -2.70 9.88 -16.31
CA ASP A 2 -2.34 8.74 -17.16
C ASP A 2 -3.44 8.54 -18.21
N MET A 3 -3.06 8.55 -19.48
CA MET A 3 -3.97 8.33 -20.63
C MET A 3 -3.63 7.05 -21.39
N GLY A 4 -2.70 6.23 -20.87
CA GLY A 4 -2.15 5.07 -21.55
C GLY A 4 -1.18 5.42 -22.68
N GLY A 5 -0.68 4.39 -23.35
CA GLY A 5 0.30 4.55 -24.43
C GLY A 5 -0.34 4.70 -25.81
N GLN A 6 0.41 5.29 -26.74
CA GLN A 6 -0.06 5.54 -28.10
C GLN A 6 -0.21 4.26 -28.95
N ARG A 7 0.59 3.22 -28.66
CA ARG A 7 0.63 1.97 -29.45
C ARG A 7 0.46 0.71 -28.60
N ILE A 8 1.08 0.70 -27.42
CA ILE A 8 0.97 -0.38 -26.43
C ILE A 8 0.30 0.23 -25.20
N LEU A 9 -0.49 -0.55 -24.45
CA LEU A 9 -1.27 -0.06 -23.31
C LEU A 9 -2.25 1.08 -23.68
N VAL A 10 -2.81 1.04 -24.90
CA VAL A 10 -3.89 1.95 -25.31
C VAL A 10 -5.07 1.78 -24.36
N ASN A 11 -5.52 2.88 -23.74
CA ASN A 11 -6.55 2.91 -22.71
C ASN A 11 -6.27 1.97 -21.51
N LYS A 12 -4.99 1.71 -21.21
CA LYS A 12 -4.55 0.96 -20.03
C LYS A 12 -3.53 1.79 -19.25
N TRP A 13 -3.48 1.60 -17.93
CA TRP A 13 -2.50 2.28 -17.07
C TRP A 13 -1.07 2.05 -17.59
N SER A 14 -0.34 3.13 -17.83
CA SER A 14 1.07 3.14 -18.18
C SER A 14 1.97 3.44 -16.97
N THR A 15 1.39 4.00 -15.90
CA THR A 15 2.09 4.34 -14.65
C THR A 15 1.68 3.48 -13.46
N PHE A 16 1.01 2.34 -13.68
CA PHE A 16 0.65 1.43 -12.58
C PHE A 16 1.90 0.78 -11.99
N LEU A 17 2.11 0.97 -10.70
CA LEU A 17 3.13 0.32 -9.88
C LEU A 17 2.47 -0.16 -8.58
N LYS A 18 2.97 -1.25 -8.00
CA LYS A 18 2.51 -1.76 -6.70
C LYS A 18 3.68 -2.23 -5.85
N ALA A 19 3.49 -2.18 -4.53
CA ALA A 19 4.41 -2.71 -3.53
C ALA A 19 3.64 -3.47 -2.45
N ARG A 20 4.34 -4.30 -1.67
CA ARG A 20 3.76 -4.97 -0.50
C ARG A 20 3.85 -4.05 0.72
N LEU A 21 2.75 -3.90 1.45
CA LEU A 21 2.75 -3.34 2.81
C LEU A 21 2.95 -4.48 3.81
N VAL A 22 3.82 -4.27 4.81
CA VAL A 22 4.10 -5.27 5.84
C VAL A 22 3.60 -4.75 7.17
N CYS A 23 2.66 -5.48 7.76
CA CYS A 23 2.26 -5.34 9.16
C CYS A 23 2.61 -6.65 9.86
N SER A 24 3.61 -6.63 10.75
CA SER A 24 4.06 -7.84 11.44
C SER A 24 4.62 -7.55 12.82
N VAL A 25 4.68 -8.59 13.64
CA VAL A 25 5.39 -8.61 14.92
C VAL A 25 6.53 -9.63 14.84
N PRO A 26 7.79 -9.23 15.12
CA PRO A 26 8.92 -10.16 15.13
C PRO A 26 8.79 -11.24 16.21
N GLY A 27 9.02 -12.50 15.85
CA GLY A 27 8.99 -13.63 16.77
C GLY A 27 10.36 -14.07 17.29
N MET A 28 10.37 -14.84 18.39
CA MET A 28 11.58 -15.22 19.12
C MET A 28 12.59 -16.03 18.31
N ASN A 29 12.14 -16.76 17.28
CA ASN A 29 12.96 -17.63 16.43
C ASN A 29 13.25 -17.00 15.05
N GLY A 30 13.07 -15.69 14.90
CA GLY A 30 13.19 -15.00 13.61
C GLY A 30 12.04 -15.29 12.65
N ILE A 31 10.93 -15.83 13.16
CA ILE A 31 9.68 -16.03 12.41
C ILE A 31 8.74 -14.91 12.81
N ASP A 32 8.42 -14.02 11.87
CA ASP A 32 7.48 -12.93 12.09
C ASP A 32 6.03 -13.45 11.98
N THR A 33 5.15 -12.92 12.82
CA THR A 33 3.69 -13.08 12.67
C THR A 33 3.17 -11.93 11.83
N TYR A 34 2.61 -12.25 10.65
CA TYR A 34 2.10 -11.28 9.70
C TYR A 34 0.59 -11.09 9.82
N PHE A 35 0.14 -9.87 9.55
CA PHE A 35 -1.26 -9.47 9.43
C PHE A 35 -1.45 -8.99 7.98
N ASP A 36 -1.80 -9.91 7.08
CA ASP A 36 -1.79 -9.64 5.63
C ASP A 36 -3.14 -9.17 5.08
N GLU A 37 -4.23 -9.32 5.85
CA GLU A 37 -5.57 -8.89 5.44
C GLU A 37 -5.76 -7.40 5.79
N LEU A 38 -5.77 -6.54 4.76
CA LEU A 38 -6.00 -5.10 4.92
C LEU A 38 -7.51 -4.80 4.95
N GLU A 39 -8.01 -4.35 6.09
CA GLU A 39 -9.43 -4.09 6.33
C GLU A 39 -9.81 -2.62 6.06
N ASP A 40 -8.96 -1.66 6.47
CA ASP A 40 -9.22 -0.23 6.31
C ASP A 40 -7.91 0.59 6.21
N VAL A 41 -8.00 1.78 5.60
CA VAL A 41 -6.90 2.74 5.46
C VAL A 41 -7.37 4.15 5.80
N PHE A 42 -6.67 4.80 6.73
CA PHE A 42 -6.90 6.19 7.10
C PHE A 42 -5.68 7.06 6.81
N LEU A 43 -5.90 8.19 6.13
CA LEU A 43 -4.87 9.19 5.86
C LEU A 43 -4.99 10.32 6.88
N LEU A 44 -4.05 10.40 7.82
CA LEU A 44 -3.98 11.51 8.76
C LEU A 44 -3.26 12.69 8.11
N PRO A 45 -3.92 13.84 7.91
CA PRO A 45 -3.26 15.03 7.36
C PRO A 45 -2.17 15.52 8.30
N THR A 46 -1.03 15.93 7.73
CA THR A 46 0.04 16.62 8.46
C THR A 46 0.12 18.08 8.03
N ARG A 47 1.10 18.83 8.56
CA ARG A 47 1.35 20.22 8.12
C ARG A 47 1.71 20.30 6.64
N ASP A 48 2.35 19.26 6.10
CA ASP A 48 2.62 19.15 4.68
C ASP A 48 1.57 18.22 4.04
N PRO A 49 0.63 18.76 3.24
CA PRO A 49 -0.42 17.95 2.62
C PRO A 49 0.12 16.90 1.65
N LYS A 50 1.38 17.01 1.18
CA LYS A 50 2.02 16.00 0.34
C LYS A 50 2.56 14.80 1.14
N ASN A 51 2.63 14.91 2.46
CA ASN A 51 3.17 13.90 3.36
C ASN A 51 2.18 13.54 4.47
N PRO A 52 1.03 12.88 4.15
CA PRO A 52 0.14 12.34 5.16
C PRO A 52 0.78 11.14 5.88
N VAL A 53 0.38 10.90 7.13
CA VAL A 53 0.66 9.62 7.79
C VAL A 53 -0.42 8.62 7.39
N ILE A 54 -0.01 7.46 6.91
CA ILE A 54 -0.92 6.39 6.47
C ILE A 54 -1.08 5.39 7.62
N PHE A 55 -2.31 5.23 8.09
CA PHE A 55 -2.69 4.16 9.01
C PHE A 55 -3.40 3.06 8.23
N GLY A 56 -3.03 1.81 8.46
CA GLY A 56 -3.73 0.65 7.93
C GLY A 56 -4.19 -0.25 9.08
N LEU A 57 -5.43 -0.71 9.02
CA LEU A 57 -5.96 -1.74 9.90
C LEU A 57 -5.74 -3.09 9.22
N PHE A 58 -4.92 -3.94 9.84
CA PHE A 58 -4.62 -5.27 9.34
C PHE A 58 -5.13 -6.34 10.29
N ASN A 59 -5.55 -7.47 9.75
CA ASN A 59 -6.06 -8.60 10.49
C ASN A 59 -5.32 -9.90 10.13
N THR A 60 -5.48 -10.90 10.99
CA THR A 60 -5.17 -12.31 10.69
C THR A 60 -6.45 -13.01 10.27
N THR A 61 -6.35 -14.02 9.39
CA THR A 61 -7.49 -14.87 9.02
C THR A 61 -8.02 -15.68 10.20
#